data_AF-L1II39-F1
#
_entry.id   AF-L1II39-F1
#
_cell.length_a   1.000
_cell.length_b   1.000
_cell.length_c   1.000
_cell.angle_alpha   90.00
_cell.angle_beta   90.00
_cell.angle_gamma   90.00
#
_symmetry.space_group_name_H-M   'P 1'
#
loop_
_entity.id
_entity.type
_entity.pdbx_description
1 polymer ?
#
loop_
_entity_poly.entity_id
_entity_poly.type
_entity_poly.pdbx_seq_one_letter_code
_entity_poly.pdbx_strand_id
1 'polypeptide(L)'
;ILDVILKAGLDERVCSLGGLFGAGIYLAENSSKSDEYCTPDSRGICRMFVVRAVLGSSYEAMQAMNNVRLPPVMPGSDRLHDSVIGVTKDTHPSAFLEKYREFIVYDRRQTYPELLVEFKRV
;
A
#
# COMPACT_ATOMS: atom_id res chain seq x y z
N ILE A 1 -7.84 -13.02 9.21
CA ILE A 1 -6.82 -12.09 8.68
C ILE A 1 -6.36 -11.11 9.75
N LEU A 2 -7.26 -10.37 10.41
CA LEU A 2 -6.91 -9.40 11.47
C LEU A 2 -5.93 -9.96 12.52
N ASP A 3 -6.24 -11.09 13.16
CA ASP A 3 -5.39 -11.67 14.20
C ASP A 3 -3.98 -12.05 13.71
N VAL A 4 -3.86 -12.38 12.42
CA VAL A 4 -2.56 -12.70 11.81
C VAL A 4 -1.75 -11.42 11.69
N ILE A 5 -2.35 -10.32 11.23
CA ILE A 5 -1.66 -9.02 11.11
C ILE A 5 -1.27 -8.50 12.50
N LEU A 6 -2.14 -8.64 13.50
CA LEU A 6 -1.85 -8.22 14.88
C LEU A 6 -0.66 -8.96 15.49
N LYS A 7 -0.44 -10.23 15.12
CA LYS A 7 0.64 -11.06 15.69
C LYS A 7 1.92 -11.04 14.85
N ALA A 8 1.79 -10.96 13.53
CA ALA A 8 2.89 -11.18 12.59
C ALA A 8 3.25 -9.94 11.74
N GLY A 9 2.47 -8.87 11.84
CA GLY A 9 2.58 -7.69 10.99
C GLY A 9 1.96 -7.90 9.60
N LEU A 10 2.11 -6.89 8.75
CA LEU A 10 1.81 -6.99 7.33
C LEU A 10 2.88 -7.84 6.65
N ASP A 11 2.55 -8.60 5.62
CA ASP A 11 3.49 -9.55 5.01
C ASP A 11 3.31 -9.57 3.49
N GLU A 12 4.30 -9.10 2.75
CA GLU A 12 4.27 -9.02 1.29
C GLU A 12 4.25 -10.41 0.62
N ARG A 13 4.70 -11.47 1.31
CA ARG A 13 4.83 -12.80 0.72
C ARG A 13 3.48 -13.44 0.41
N VAL A 14 2.44 -13.01 1.12
CA VAL A 14 1.05 -13.46 0.90
C VAL A 14 0.25 -12.51 0.00
N CYS A 15 0.85 -11.42 -0.47
CA CYS A 15 0.17 -10.48 -1.36
C CYS A 15 -0.01 -11.04 -2.77
N SER A 16 -1.11 -10.64 -3.41
CA SER A 16 -1.46 -11.02 -4.78
C SER A 16 -0.54 -10.37 -5.80
N LEU A 17 -0.08 -11.14 -6.79
CA LEU A 17 0.64 -10.60 -7.97
C LEU A 17 -0.25 -9.75 -8.87
N GLY A 18 -1.57 -9.87 -8.74
CA GLY A 18 -2.56 -9.11 -9.52
C GLY A 18 -2.84 -7.70 -8.98
N GLY A 19 -2.10 -7.23 -7.96
CA GLY A 19 -2.18 -5.83 -7.53
C GLY A 19 -1.66 -4.88 -8.60
N LEU A 20 -2.17 -3.64 -8.61
CA LEU A 20 -1.81 -2.61 -9.61
C LEU A 20 -0.31 -2.33 -9.68
N PHE A 21 0.40 -2.48 -8.55
CA PHE A 21 1.84 -2.34 -8.42
C PHE A 21 2.47 -3.65 -7.94
N GLY A 22 1.93 -4.80 -8.34
CA GLY A 22 2.44 -6.12 -7.97
C GLY A 22 2.17 -6.54 -6.52
N ALA A 23 2.88 -7.57 -6.07
CA ALA A 23 2.71 -8.20 -4.76
C ALA A 23 3.51 -7.46 -3.68
N GLY A 24 2.99 -6.33 -3.24
CA GLY A 24 3.51 -5.55 -2.11
C GLY A 24 2.44 -5.27 -1.05
N ILE A 25 2.84 -4.61 0.03
CA ILE A 25 1.92 -4.09 1.05
C ILE A 25 1.46 -2.71 0.59
N TYR A 26 0.14 -2.54 0.42
CA TYR A 26 -0.47 -1.30 -0.06
C TYR A 26 -0.95 -0.47 1.12
N LEU A 27 -0.56 0.80 1.13
CA LEU A 27 -0.98 1.81 2.09
C LEU A 27 -1.56 3.01 1.33
N ALA A 28 -2.41 3.78 2.00
CA ALA A 28 -2.96 5.03 1.47
C ALA A 28 -2.86 6.13 2.52
N GLU A 29 -2.60 7.36 2.07
CA GLU A 29 -2.59 8.53 2.95
C GLU A 29 -4.02 8.99 3.31
N ASN A 30 -5.00 8.70 2.45
CA ASN A 30 -6.40 9.01 2.66
C ASN A 30 -7.15 7.79 3.20
N SER A 31 -7.77 7.91 4.36
CA SER A 31 -8.56 6.84 4.97
C SER A 31 -9.74 6.41 4.10
N SER A 32 -10.34 7.32 3.34
CA SER A 32 -11.43 7.02 2.42
C SER A 32 -11.03 6.05 1.30
N LYS A 33 -9.75 6.01 0.90
CA LYS A 33 -9.24 4.99 -0.03
C LYS A 33 -9.17 3.63 0.66
N SER A 34 -8.58 3.57 1.85
CA SER A 34 -8.50 2.33 2.62
C SER A 34 -9.89 1.79 3.01
N ASP A 35 -10.88 2.66 3.23
CA ASP A 35 -12.27 2.27 3.52
C ASP A 35 -12.94 1.51 2.36
N GLU A 36 -12.54 1.75 1.10
CA GLU A 36 -13.00 0.97 -0.07
C GLU A 36 -12.69 -0.53 0.08
N TYR A 37 -11.68 -0.89 0.89
CA TYR A 37 -11.27 -2.26 1.17
C TYR A 37 -11.78 -2.79 2.53
N CYS A 38 -12.49 -1.97 3.30
CA CYS A 38 -13.05 -2.40 4.57
C CYS A 38 -14.36 -3.16 4.37
N THR A 39 -14.41 -4.41 4.86
CA THR A 39 -15.65 -5.17 5.00
C THR A 39 -16.13 -5.08 6.45
N PRO A 40 -17.32 -4.52 6.74
CA PRO A 40 -17.82 -4.42 8.11
C PRO A 40 -18.14 -5.81 8.67
N ASP A 41 -17.97 -5.98 9.99
CA ASP A 41 -18.43 -7.17 10.70
C ASP A 41 -19.96 -7.18 10.88
N SER A 42 -20.50 -8.24 11.50
CA SER A 42 -21.94 -8.39 11.73
C SER A 42 -22.59 -7.28 12.56
N ARG A 43 -21.80 -6.45 13.26
CA ARG A 43 -22.24 -5.29 14.05
C ARG A 43 -22.08 -3.98 13.28
N GLY A 44 -21.68 -4.04 12.02
CA GLY A 44 -21.39 -2.88 11.16
C GLY A 44 -20.04 -2.23 11.44
N ILE A 45 -19.13 -2.89 12.17
CA ILE A 45 -17.83 -2.30 12.54
C ILE A 45 -16.80 -2.59 11.46
N CYS A 46 -16.24 -1.52 10.88
CA CYS A 46 -15.08 -1.54 10.02
C CYS A 46 -13.79 -1.42 10.84
N ARG A 47 -12.70 -1.95 10.29
CA ARG A 47 -11.37 -1.94 10.92
C ARG A 47 -10.32 -1.49 9.93
N MET A 48 -9.44 -0.60 10.37
CA MET A 48 -8.35 -0.06 9.56
C MET A 48 -7.09 0.08 10.41
N PHE A 49 -5.94 -0.25 9.84
CA PHE A 49 -4.66 -0.01 10.50
C PHE A 49 -4.13 1.39 10.17
N VAL A 50 -3.61 2.09 11.18
CA VAL A 50 -2.70 3.22 10.98
C VAL A 50 -1.29 2.65 11.02
N VAL A 51 -0.53 2.90 9.96
CA VAL A 51 0.77 2.25 9.75
C VAL A 51 1.84 3.32 9.60
N ARG A 52 2.91 3.22 10.39
CA ARG A 52 4.16 3.93 10.11
C ARG A 52 4.92 3.17 9.03
N ALA A 53 5.29 3.87 7.97
CA ALA A 53 6.02 3.28 6.85
C ALA A 53 7.31 4.05 6.57
N VAL A 54 8.38 3.31 6.25
CA VAL A 54 9.66 3.87 5.80
C VAL A 54 9.73 3.71 4.28
N LEU A 55 9.46 4.79 3.55
CA LEU A 55 9.39 4.77 2.08
C LEU A 55 10.77 4.87 1.40
N GLY A 56 11.77 5.46 2.08
CA GLY A 56 13.12 5.60 1.54
C GLY A 56 13.16 6.38 0.22
N SER A 57 13.98 5.91 -0.73
CA SER A 57 14.02 6.39 -2.10
C SER A 57 12.93 5.71 -2.93
N SER A 58 11.78 6.38 -3.05
CA SER A 58 10.61 5.86 -3.75
C SER A 58 10.69 6.03 -5.27
N TYR A 59 10.15 5.05 -6.00
CA TYR A 59 9.83 5.18 -7.42
C TYR A 59 8.40 5.72 -7.61
N GLU A 60 8.24 6.81 -8.34
CA GLU A 60 6.92 7.35 -8.70
C GLU A 60 6.37 6.65 -9.94
N ALA A 61 5.36 5.80 -9.73
CA ALA A 61 4.73 5.01 -10.78
C ALA A 61 3.56 5.77 -11.39
N MET A 62 3.74 6.24 -12.62
CA MET A 62 2.67 6.81 -13.43
C MET A 62 1.73 5.76 -14.03
N GLN A 63 2.17 4.49 -14.12
CA GLN A 63 1.44 3.38 -14.72
C GLN A 63 1.48 2.14 -13.80
N ALA A 64 0.55 1.20 -14.01
CA ALA A 64 0.53 -0.07 -13.29
C ALA A 64 1.82 -0.89 -13.55
N MET A 65 2.28 -1.60 -12.52
CA MET A 65 3.42 -2.52 -12.54
C MET A 65 2.91 -3.94 -12.33
N ASN A 66 2.63 -4.65 -13.43
CA ASN A 66 2.00 -5.97 -13.37
C ASN A 66 3.03 -7.08 -13.04
N ASN A 67 2.61 -8.07 -12.24
CA ASN A 67 3.37 -9.31 -11.98
C ASN A 67 4.77 -9.12 -11.37
N VAL A 68 4.97 -8.08 -10.58
CA VAL A 68 6.24 -7.82 -9.87
C VAL A 68 6.15 -8.15 -8.38
N ARG A 69 7.29 -8.46 -7.76
CA ARG A 69 7.46 -8.65 -6.30
C ARG A 69 8.45 -7.67 -5.67
N LEU A 70 9.06 -6.83 -6.49
CA LEU A 70 10.12 -5.91 -6.10
C LEU A 70 9.86 -4.56 -6.77
N PRO A 71 10.30 -3.45 -6.14
CA PRO A 71 10.27 -2.14 -6.76
C PRO A 71 11.30 -2.07 -7.91
N PRO A 72 11.23 -1.05 -8.79
CA PRO A 72 12.13 -0.94 -9.94
C PRO A 72 13.57 -0.63 -9.53
N VAL A 73 14.52 -0.97 -10.40
CA VAL A 73 15.93 -0.57 -10.29
C VAL A 73 16.06 0.95 -10.46
N MET A 74 16.94 1.59 -9.68
CA MET A 74 17.27 3.00 -9.82
C MET A 74 18.00 3.27 -11.14
N PRO A 75 17.70 4.39 -11.84
CA PRO A 75 18.41 4.74 -13.06
C PRO A 75 19.93 4.82 -12.86
N GLY A 76 20.69 4.12 -13.71
CA GLY A 76 22.16 4.14 -13.66
C GLY A 76 22.80 3.41 -12.48
N SER A 77 22.06 2.54 -11.79
CA SER A 77 22.53 1.75 -10.65
C SER A 77 22.00 0.32 -10.72
N ASP A 78 22.60 -0.60 -9.96
CA ASP A 78 22.05 -1.94 -9.70
C ASP A 78 21.18 -1.97 -8.43
N ARG A 79 21.01 -0.82 -7.76
CA ARG A 79 20.22 -0.70 -6.54
C ARG A 79 18.73 -0.59 -6.87
N LEU A 80 17.88 -1.32 -6.15
CA LEU A 80 16.42 -1.14 -6.21
C LEU A 80 15.99 0.12 -5.46
N HIS A 81 14.89 0.74 -5.90
CA HIS A 81 14.16 1.69 -5.05
C HIS A 81 13.70 1.02 -3.75
N ASP A 82 13.44 1.81 -2.72
CA ASP A 82 13.00 1.26 -1.42
C ASP A 82 11.47 1.08 -1.38
N SER A 83 10.72 1.81 -2.20
CA SER A 83 9.26 1.71 -2.29
C SER A 83 8.73 2.20 -3.64
N VAL A 84 7.42 2.06 -3.86
CA VAL A 84 6.70 2.65 -5.00
C VAL A 84 5.62 3.59 -4.49
N ILE A 85 5.43 4.71 -5.18
CA ILE A 85 4.30 5.63 -5.00
C ILE A 85 3.50 5.61 -6.29
N GLY A 86 2.28 5.08 -6.25
CA GLY A 86 1.31 5.30 -7.31
C GLY A 86 0.89 6.77 -7.26
N VAL A 87 1.31 7.56 -8.25
CA VAL A 87 1.00 8.99 -8.32
C VAL A 87 -0.31 9.23 -9.06
N THR A 88 -0.98 10.35 -8.78
CA THR A 88 -2.26 10.71 -9.40
C THR A 88 -2.11 11.77 -10.49
N LYS A 89 -3.13 11.89 -11.34
CA LYS A 89 -3.21 12.93 -12.38
C LYS A 89 -3.04 14.36 -11.88
N ASP A 90 -3.48 14.62 -10.65
CA ASP A 90 -3.33 15.93 -9.99
C ASP A 90 -1.86 16.34 -9.83
N THR A 91 -0.97 15.37 -9.62
CA THR A 91 0.48 15.62 -9.47
C THR A 91 1.27 15.32 -10.75
N HIS A 92 0.77 14.39 -11.56
CA HIS A 92 1.42 13.85 -12.74
C HIS A 92 0.40 13.66 -13.86
N PRO A 93 0.30 14.58 -14.84
CA PRO A 93 -0.75 14.54 -15.86
C PRO A 93 -0.85 13.23 -16.67
N SER A 94 0.25 12.50 -16.79
CA SER A 94 0.31 11.20 -17.49
C SER A 94 0.00 9.98 -16.61
N ALA A 95 -0.35 10.19 -15.33
CA ALA A 95 -0.64 9.10 -14.41
C ALA A 95 -2.01 8.45 -14.68
N PHE A 96 -2.13 7.15 -14.40
CA PHE A 96 -3.40 6.42 -14.53
C PHE A 96 -4.29 6.51 -13.28
N LEU A 97 -3.73 6.76 -12.10
CA LEU A 97 -4.54 6.94 -10.89
C LEU A 97 -5.21 8.30 -10.90
N GLU A 98 -6.51 8.31 -10.63
CA GLU A 98 -7.29 9.55 -10.63
C GLU A 98 -7.20 10.25 -9.27
N LYS A 99 -7.62 9.57 -8.20
CA LYS A 99 -8.02 10.25 -6.95
C LYS A 99 -7.05 10.13 -5.79
N TYR A 100 -6.44 8.97 -5.59
CA TYR A 100 -5.65 8.69 -4.41
C TYR A 100 -4.28 8.19 -4.78
N ARG A 101 -3.26 8.74 -4.11
CA ARG A 101 -1.94 8.12 -4.13
C ARG A 101 -1.95 6.87 -3.28
N GLU A 102 -1.19 5.89 -3.73
CA GLU A 102 -1.00 4.62 -3.04
C GLU A 102 0.49 4.41 -2.80
N PHE A 103 0.85 3.90 -1.63
CA PHE A 103 2.24 3.70 -1.21
C PHE A 103 2.47 2.22 -1.03
N ILE A 104 3.45 1.68 -1.75
CA ILE A 104 3.69 0.24 -1.83
C ILE A 104 5.10 -0.05 -1.35
N VAL A 105 5.21 -0.91 -0.35
CA VAL A 105 6.48 -1.44 0.14
C VAL A 105 6.54 -2.94 -0.09
N TYR A 106 7.74 -3.45 -0.33
CA TYR A 106 7.99 -4.85 -0.69
C TYR A 106 8.89 -5.56 0.33
N ASP A 107 9.13 -4.93 1.48
CA ASP A 107 9.69 -5.56 2.67
C ASP A 107 8.83 -5.16 3.88
N ARG A 108 8.17 -6.14 4.51
CA ARG A 108 7.39 -5.93 5.73
C ARG A 108 8.10 -5.16 6.83
N ARG A 109 9.44 -5.23 6.90
CA ARG A 109 10.25 -4.51 7.91
C ARG A 109 10.19 -3.00 7.73
N GLN A 110 9.71 -2.51 6.59
CA GLN A 110 9.43 -1.09 6.36
C GLN A 110 8.11 -0.63 6.98
N THR A 111 7.30 -1.55 7.54
CA THR A 111 5.99 -1.23 8.12
C THR A 111 5.94 -1.51 9.62
N TYR A 112 5.24 -0.65 10.33
CA TYR A 112 4.86 -0.85 11.72
C TYR A 112 3.39 -0.47 11.88
N PRO A 113 2.47 -1.45 11.97
CA PRO A 113 1.07 -1.20 12.30
C PRO A 113 0.99 -0.65 13.73
N GLU A 114 0.78 0.66 13.84
CA GLU A 114 0.87 1.37 15.12
C GLU A 114 -0.46 1.34 15.88
N LEU A 115 -1.58 1.49 15.15
CA LEU A 115 -2.92 1.47 15.73
C LEU A 115 -3.87 0.63 14.88
N LEU A 116 -4.83 0.01 15.55
CA LEU A 116 -6.04 -0.53 14.93
C LEU A 116 -7.21 0.40 15.25
N VAL A 117 -7.81 1.00 14.23
CA VAL A 117 -8.97 1.87 14.33
C VAL A 117 -10.23 1.07 14.04
N GLU A 118 -11.17 1.05 14.96
CA GLU A 118 -12.53 0.53 14.76
C GLU A 118 -13.51 1.68 14.56
N PHE A 119 -14.35 1.62 13.53
CA PHE A 119 -15.31 2.68 13.22
C PHE A 119 -16.58 2.11 12.57
N LYS A 120 -17.64 2.93 12.50
CA LYS A 120 -18.86 2.64 11.74
C LYS A 120 -19.05 3.71 10.68
N ARG A 121 -19.51 3.31 9.48
CA ARG A 121 -19.93 4.25 8.45
C ARG A 121 -21.22 4.94 8.90
N VAL A 122 -21.35 6.23 8.59
CA VAL A 122 -22.56 7.03 8.84
C VAL A 122 -23.49 6.92 7.64
#